data_AF-A0A1Z8MLT1-F1
#
_entry.id   AF-A0A1Z8MLT1-F1
#
_cell.length_a   1.000
_cell.length_b   1.000
_cell.length_c   1.000
_cell.angle_alpha   90.00
_cell.angle_beta   90.00
_cell.angle_gamma   90.00
#
_symmetry.space_group_name_H-M   'P 1'
#
loop_
_entity.id
_entity.type
_entity.pdbx_description
1 polymer ?
#
loop_
_entity_poly.entity_id
_entity_poly.type
_entity_poly.pdbx_seq_one_letter_code
_entity_poly.pdbx_strand_id
1 'polypeptide(L)' 'MIRLDDLLKRLGWVESGGQAKVFIQDGQVSVNGQTETRRRKQLFVGDLIECLGQEFELESSFFDCY' A
#
# COMPACT_ATOMS: atom_id res chain seq x y z
N MET A 1 -4.57 -11.81 -2.79
CA MET A 1 -4.03 -10.69 -3.59
C MET A 1 -4.65 -9.40 -3.09
N ILE A 2 -3.84 -8.44 -2.64
CA ILE A 2 -4.33 -7.15 -2.13
C ILE A 2 -3.87 -6.03 -3.08
N ARG A 3 -4.62 -4.94 -3.15
CA ARG A 3 -4.21 -3.77 -3.93
C ARG A 3 -3.58 -2.75 -3.02
N LEU A 4 -2.63 -1.98 -3.54
CA LEU A 4 -1.96 -0.92 -2.79
C LEU A 4 -2.98 0.08 -2.19
N ASP A 5 -4.02 0.45 -2.93
CA ASP A 5 -5.05 1.38 -2.44
C ASP A 5 -5.93 0.79 -1.32
N ASP A 6 -6.19 -0.52 -1.34
CA ASP A 6 -6.93 -1.19 -0.27
C ASP A 6 -6.07 -1.38 0.98
N LEU A 7 -4.79 -1.73 0.79
CA LEU A 7 -3.83 -1.84 1.88
C LEU A 7 -3.67 -0.51 2.62
N LEU A 8 -3.41 0.59 1.90
CA LEU A 8 -3.28 1.92 2.49
C LEU A 8 -4.48 2.29 3.36
N LYS A 9 -5.67 1.94 2.90
CA LYS A 9 -6.91 2.16 3.65
C LYS A 9 -7.00 1.26 4.89
N ARG A 10 -6.63 -0.01 4.79
CA ARG A 10 -6.63 -0.96 5.92
C ARG A 10 -5.60 -0.60 6.99
N LEU A 11 -4.46 -0.06 6.59
CA LEU A 11 -3.43 0.46 7.49
C LEU A 11 -3.83 1.78 8.15
N GLY A 12 -4.90 2.43 7.68
CA GLY A 12 -5.31 3.74 8.16
C GLY A 12 -4.36 4.87 7.75
N TRP A 13 -3.45 4.63 6.79
CA TRP A 13 -2.53 5.65 6.28
C TRP A 13 -3.26 6.70 5.43
N VAL A 14 -4.44 6.36 4.92
CA VAL A 14 -5.31 7.24 4.15
C VAL A 14 -6.74 7.13 4.63
N GLU A 15 -7.44 8.25 4.72
CA GLU A 15 -8.83 8.30 5.19
C GLU A 15 -9.83 7.91 4.09
N SER A 16 -9.44 8.06 2.82
CA SER A 16 -10.30 7.75 1.67
C SER A 16 -9.51 7.20 0.47
N GLY A 17 -10.19 6.46 -0.40
CA GLY A 17 -9.59 5.98 -1.66
C GLY A 17 -9.19 7.10 -2.62
N GLY A 18 -9.76 8.30 -2.47
CA GLY A 18 -9.35 9.50 -3.19
C GLY A 18 -7.98 10.01 -2.72
N GLN A 19 -7.76 10.00 -1.40
CA GLN A 19 -6.47 10.35 -0.81
C GLN A 19 -5.40 9.33 -1.17
N ALA A 20 -5.72 8.03 -1.14
CA ALA A 20 -4.83 6.97 -1.64
C ALA A 20 -4.33 7.25 -3.06
N LYS A 21 -5.22 7.72 -3.95
CA LYS A 21 -4.84 8.07 -5.32
C LYS A 21 -3.81 9.19 -5.35
N VAL A 22 -4.03 10.27 -4.59
CA VAL A 22 -3.13 11.42 -4.57
C VAL A 22 -1.75 10.99 -4.08
N PHE A 23 -1.67 10.25 -2.98
CA PHE A 23 -0.41 9.78 -2.40
C PHE A 23 0.39 8.91 -3.37
N ILE A 24 -0.27 7.95 -4.01
CA ILE A 24 0.36 7.10 -5.01
C ILE A 24 0.84 7.94 -6.21
N GLN A 25 0.01 8.86 -6.73
CA GLN A 25 0.40 9.72 -7.85
C GLN A 25 1.54 10.68 -7.53
N ASP A 26 1.60 11.15 -6.29
CA ASP A 26 2.63 12.06 -5.79
C ASP A 26 3.97 11.33 -5.57
N GLY A 27 4.01 9.99 -5.70
CA GLY A 27 5.22 9.20 -5.46
C GLY A 27 5.56 9.09 -3.98
N GLN A 28 4.59 9.31 -3.09
CA GLN A 28 4.73 9.20 -1.64
C GLN A 28 4.78 7.74 -1.17
N VAL A 29 4.56 6.79 -2.08
CA VAL A 29 4.48 5.36 -1.79
C VAL A 29 5.57 4.62 -2.56
N SER A 30 6.35 3.81 -1.85
CA SER A 30 7.35 2.91 -2.40
C SER A 30 7.02 1.48 -2.02
N VAL A 31 7.27 0.55 -2.92
CA VAL A 31 7.09 -0.88 -2.68
C VAL A 31 8.43 -1.55 -2.95
N ASN A 32 8.99 -2.22 -1.96
CA ASN A 32 10.27 -2.90 -2.02
C ASN A 32 11.41 -1.98 -2.50
N GLY A 33 11.46 -0.77 -1.95
CA GLY A 33 12.41 0.28 -2.33
C GLY A 33 12.18 0.91 -3.71
N GLN A 34 11.09 0.56 -4.41
CA GLN A 34 10.72 1.17 -5.69
C GLN A 34 9.53 2.09 -5.53
N THR A 35 9.72 3.39 -5.78
CA THR A 35 8.63 4.36 -5.78
C THR A 35 7.57 3.97 -6.82
N GLU A 36 6.37 3.66 -6.35
CA GLU A 36 5.32 3.09 -7.18
C GLU A 36 4.20 4.11 -7.34
N THR A 37 4.06 4.65 -8.55
CA THR A 37 3.00 5.61 -8.89
C THR A 37 1.74 4.96 -9.46
N ARG A 38 1.69 3.62 -9.48
CA ARG A 38 0.60 2.84 -10.07
C ARG A 38 -0.42 2.41 -9.03
N ARG A 39 -1.58 3.07 -9.04
CA ARG A 39 -2.72 2.79 -8.14
C ARG A 39 -3.14 1.31 -8.08
N ARG A 40 -3.13 0.60 -9.22
CA ARG A 40 -3.59 -0.79 -9.32
C ARG A 40 -2.48 -1.81 -9.12
N LYS A 41 -1.37 -1.43 -8.47
CA LYS A 41 -0.32 -2.39 -8.11
C LYS A 41 -0.93 -3.45 -7.20
N GLN A 42 -0.71 -4.70 -7.61
CA GLN A 42 -1.09 -5.87 -6.84
C GLN A 42 0.10 -6.18 -5.93
N LEU A 43 -0.17 -6.33 -4.63
CA LEU A 43 0.82 -6.70 -3.65
C LEU A 43 0.65 -8.16 -3.26
N PHE A 44 1.78 -8.78 -2.93
CA PHE A 44 1.91 -10.15 -2.52
C PHE A 44 2.53 -10.23 -1.11
N VAL A 45 2.31 -11.36 -0.45
CA VAL A 45 2.89 -11.62 0.87
C VAL A 45 4.42 -11.48 0.80
N GLY A 46 5.00 -10.77 1.75
CA GLY A 46 6.42 -10.43 1.81
C GLY A 46 6.78 -9.14 1.09
N ASP A 47 5.82 -8.44 0.46
CA ASP A 47 6.09 -7.11 -0.07
C ASP A 47 6.25 -6.10 1.09
N LEU A 48 7.30 -5.28 1.02
CA LEU A 48 7.52 -4.15 1.91
C LEU A 48 6.93 -2.88 1.28
N ILE A 49 6.07 -2.17 1.98
CA ILE A 49 5.45 -0.93 1.52
C ILE A 49 5.91 0.19 2.42
N GLU A 50 6.42 1.26 1.82
CA GLU A 50 6.88 2.45 2.51
C GLU A 50 6.03 3.65 2.06
N CYS A 51 5.48 4.41 3.01
CA CYS A 51 4.71 5.61 2.72
C CYS A 51 4.91 6.65 3.82
N LEU A 52 5.16 7.91 3.47
CA LEU A 52 5.36 9.00 4.45
C LEU A 52 6.42 8.71 5.55
N GLY A 53 7.41 7.87 5.26
CA GLY A 53 8.39 7.42 6.27
C GLY A 53 7.86 6.37 7.25
N GLN A 54 6.71 5.77 6.97
CA GLN A 54 6.21 4.57 7.63
C GLN A 54 6.45 3.37 6.72
N GLU A 55 6.95 2.28 7.27
CA GLU A 55 7.20 1.04 6.55
C GLU A 55 6.25 -0.03 7.09
N PHE A 56 5.72 -0.86 6.18
CA PHE A 56 4.80 -1.94 6.50
C PHE A 56 5.11 -3.16 5.65
N GLU A 57 5.39 -4.28 6.30
CA GLU A 57 5.60 -5.55 5.64
C GLU A 57 4.28 -6.32 5.54
N LEU A 58 3.94 -6.75 4.32
CA LEU A 58 2.70 -7.48 4.08
C LEU A 58 2.83 -8.95 4.48
N GLU A 59 2.33 -9.32 5.65
CA GLU A 59 2.31 -10.72 6.08
C GLU A 59 1.14 -11.53 5.50
N SER A 60 1.29 -12.86 5.47
CA SER A 60 0.22 -13.79 5.06
C SER A 60 -1.00 -13.72 5.98
N SER A 61 -0.78 -13.41 7.25
CA SER A 61 -1.83 -13.21 8.27
C SER A 61 -2.86 -12.15 7.88
N PHE A 62 -2.46 -11.20 7.03
CA PHE A 62 -3.34 -10.12 6.54
C PHE A 62 -4.39 -10.60 5.51
N PHE A 63 -4.19 -11.78 4.92
CA PHE A 63 -5.11 -12.36 3.93
C PHE A 63 -6.22 -13.23 4.55
N ASP A 64 -6.07 -13.65 5.82
CA ASP A 64 -6.93 -14.66 6.44
C ASP A 64 -8.24 -14.13 7.06
N CYS A 65 -8.50 -12.81 7.00
CA CYS A 65 -9.83 -12.27 7.30
C CYS A 65 -10.76 -12.42 6.08
N TYR A 66 -11.38 -13.59 5.94
CA TYR A 66 -12.46 -13.87 4.99
C TYR A 66 -13.77 -14.26 5.70
#